data_AF-A0A9E3VUE1-F1
#
_entry.id   AF-A0A9E3VUE1-F1
#
_cell.length_a   1.000
_cell.length_b   1.000
_cell.length_c   1.000
_cell.angle_alpha   90.00
_cell.angle_beta   90.00
_cell.angle_gamma   90.00
#
_symmetry.space_group_name_H-M   'P 1'
#
loop_
_entity.id
_entity.type
_entity.pdbx_description
1 polymer ?
#
loop_
_entity_poly.entity_id
_entity_poly.type
_entity_poly.pdbx_seq_one_letter_code
_entity_poly.pdbx_strand_id
1 'polypeptide(L)'
;MEIFYFSVGFALFAVFILTFLVQLVYYWLVFGRLAFYRPKKTGEALSPEQEAVSVVISARNEFHNLEHFLPLILAQDYPDFEVVVVND
;
A
#
# COMPACT_ATOMS: atom_id res chain seq x y z
N MET A 1 37.63 2.10 -41.61
CA MET A 1 37.24 1.16 -40.55
C MET A 1 36.82 1.92 -39.28
N GLU A 2 37.62 2.84 -38.76
CA GLU A 2 37.27 3.61 -37.54
C GLU A 2 36.02 4.50 -37.63
N ILE A 3 35.79 5.18 -38.77
CA ILE A 3 34.60 6.03 -38.98
C ILE A 3 33.30 5.21 -38.86
N PHE A 4 33.32 3.96 -39.34
CA PHE A 4 32.20 3.05 -39.24
C PHE A 4 31.91 2.68 -37.77
N TYR A 5 32.94 2.34 -36.99
CA TYR A 5 32.78 2.08 -35.55
C TYR A 5 32.27 3.28 -34.77
N PHE A 6 32.74 4.49 -35.10
CA PHE A 6 32.26 5.73 -34.50
C PHE A 6 30.76 5.96 -34.77
N SER A 7 30.33 5.76 -36.03
CA SER A 7 28.91 5.89 -36.40
C SER A 7 28.01 4.85 -35.72
N VAL A 8 28.48 3.61 -35.58
CA VAL A 8 27.75 2.54 -34.90
C VAL A 8 27.66 2.82 -33.40
N GLY A 9 28.73 3.29 -32.77
CA GLY A 9 28.73 3.69 -31.37
C GLY A 9 27.74 4.83 -31.08
N PHE A 10 27.69 5.84 -31.95
CA PHE A 10 26.72 6.92 -31.84
C PHE A 10 25.28 6.44 -31.98
N ALA A 11 25.01 5.54 -32.93
CA ALA A 11 23.68 4.95 -33.11
C ALA A 11 23.23 4.15 -31.88
N LEU A 12 24.11 3.31 -31.31
CA LEU A 12 23.83 2.56 -30.09
C LEU A 12 23.56 3.49 -28.90
N PHE A 13 24.35 4.55 -28.75
CA PHE A 13 24.15 5.55 -27.70
C PHE A 13 22.82 6.28 -27.87
N ALA A 14 22.45 6.67 -29.10
CA ALA A 14 21.17 7.30 -29.38
C ALA A 14 19.99 6.39 -29.04
N VAL A 15 20.06 5.10 -29.40
CA VAL A 15 19.05 4.10 -29.03
C VAL A 15 18.97 3.92 -27.51
N PHE A 16 20.10 3.86 -26.82
CA PHE A 16 20.14 3.77 -25.36
C PHE A 16 19.48 4.98 -24.68
N ILE A 17 19.79 6.20 -25.13
CA ILE A 17 19.16 7.42 -24.59
C ILE A 17 17.65 7.40 -24.86
N LEU A 18 17.23 6.99 -26.05
CA LEU A 18 15.82 6.89 -26.40
C LEU A 18 15.07 5.90 -25.48
N THR A 19 15.60 4.69 -25.31
CA THR A 19 14.96 3.67 -24.45
C THR A 19 14.96 4.07 -22.98
N PHE A 20 16.05 4.68 -22.49
CA PHE A 20 16.13 5.21 -21.13
C PHE A 20 15.08 6.30 -20.88
N LEU A 21 14.91 7.24 -21.81
CA LEU A 21 13.90 8.30 -21.69
C LEU A 21 12.47 7.74 -21.69
N VAL A 22 12.18 6.76 -22.56
CA VAL A 22 10.87 6.08 -22.59
C VAL A 22 10.59 5.39 -21.26
N GLN A 23 11.57 4.66 -20.72
CA GLN A 23 11.43 4.02 -19.41
C GLN A 23 11.21 5.05 -18.30
N LEU A 24 11.97 6.15 -18.28
CA LEU A 24 11.83 7.21 -17.28
C LEU A 24 10.42 7.82 -17.30
N VAL A 25 9.88 8.10 -18.49
CA VAL A 25 8.51 8.61 -18.65
C VAL A 25 7.47 7.59 -18.17
N TYR A 26 7.63 6.30 -18.52
CA TYR A 26 6.74 5.24 -18.06
C TYR A 26 6.73 5.14 -16.53
N TYR A 27 7.91 5.09 -15.91
CA TYR A 27 8.03 5.04 -14.45
C TYR A 27 7.42 6.26 -13.79
N TRP A 28 7.65 7.46 -14.32
CA TRP A 28 7.06 8.69 -13.79
C TRP A 28 5.53 8.67 -13.86
N LEU A 29 4.94 8.24 -14.98
CA LEU A 29 3.48 8.22 -15.13
C LEU A 29 2.81 7.16 -14.27
N VAL A 30 3.39 5.95 -14.18
CA VAL A 30 2.81 4.84 -13.41
C VAL A 30 3.04 5.02 -11.92
N PHE A 31 4.29 5.27 -11.50
CA PHE A 31 4.65 5.34 -10.08
C PHE A 31 4.55 6.76 -9.51
N GLY A 32 4.49 7.80 -10.34
CA GLY A 32 4.21 9.16 -9.87
C GLY A 32 2.83 9.26 -9.20
N ARG A 33 1.83 8.50 -9.68
CA ARG A 33 0.52 8.43 -9.01
C ARG A 33 0.62 7.89 -7.58
N LEU A 34 1.58 7.00 -7.31
CA LEU A 34 1.84 6.48 -5.97
C LEU A 34 2.65 7.47 -5.12
N ALA A 35 3.65 8.13 -5.70
CA ALA A 35 4.45 9.14 -5.00
C ALA A 35 3.60 10.35 -4.51
N PHE A 36 2.56 10.70 -5.27
CA PHE A 36 1.59 11.73 -4.89
C PHE A 36 0.27 11.16 -4.34
N TYR A 37 0.22 9.85 -4.06
CA TYR A 37 -0.94 9.25 -3.42
C TYR A 37 -1.02 9.81 -2.01
N ARG A 38 -1.94 10.75 -1.82
CA ARG A 38 -2.37 11.17 -0.50
C ARG A 38 -3.46 10.20 -0.09
N PRO A 39 -3.22 9.30 0.88
CA PRO A 39 -4.35 8.62 1.50
C PRO A 39 -5.32 9.72 1.94
N LYS A 40 -6.59 9.59 1.57
CA LYS A 40 -7.63 10.44 2.17
C LYS A 40 -7.41 10.34 3.67
N LYS A 41 -7.11 11.46 4.32
CA LYS A 41 -7.05 11.47 5.78
C LYS A 41 -8.38 10.90 6.23
N THR A 42 -8.34 9.85 7.05
CA THR A 42 -9.49 9.24 7.73
C THR A 42 -10.10 10.23 8.75
N GLY A 43 -10.30 11.49 8.35
CA GLY A 43 -10.60 12.62 9.23
C GLY A 43 -11.14 13.85 8.51
N GLU A 44 -11.42 13.79 7.21
CA GLU A 44 -12.39 14.72 6.61
C GLU A 44 -13.78 14.13 6.81
N ALA A 45 -14.34 14.41 7.98
CA ALA A 45 -15.76 14.43 8.31
C ALA A 45 -16.65 13.59 7.37
N LEU A 46 -16.53 12.26 7.46
CA LEU A 46 -17.72 11.43 7.36
C LEU A 46 -18.62 11.94 8.50
N SER A 47 -19.77 12.50 8.16
CA SER A 47 -20.86 12.68 9.13
C SER A 47 -21.06 11.36 9.90
N PRO A 48 -21.43 11.40 11.19
CA PRO A 48 -21.07 10.44 12.23
C PRO A 48 -21.90 9.15 12.20
N GLU A 49 -21.96 8.49 11.05
CA GLU A 49 -22.34 7.10 10.98
C GLU A 49 -21.03 6.32 11.11
N GLN A 50 -20.64 6.07 12.35
CA GLN A 50 -19.61 5.09 12.66
C GLN A 50 -20.12 3.75 12.13
N GLU A 51 -19.65 3.39 10.94
CA GLU A 51 -20.02 2.14 10.26
C GLU A 51 -19.78 0.96 11.20
N ALA A 52 -20.69 -0.01 11.21
CA ALA A 52 -20.50 -1.22 12.00
C ALA A 52 -19.22 -1.95 11.52
N VAL A 53 -18.31 -2.25 12.45
CA VAL A 53 -17.05 -2.94 12.14
C VAL A 53 -16.97 -4.34 12.76
N SER A 54 -16.30 -5.26 12.07
CA SER A 54 -16.04 -6.62 12.56
C SER A 54 -14.57 -6.79 12.89
N VAL A 55 -14.26 -7.07 14.16
CA VAL A 55 -12.91 -7.33 14.66
C VAL A 55 -12.67 -8.83 14.67
N VAL A 56 -11.95 -9.35 13.68
CA VAL A 56 -11.61 -10.77 13.58
C VAL A 56 -10.28 -11.05 14.28
N ILE A 57 -10.31 -11.88 15.33
CA ILE A 57 -9.13 -12.29 16.11
C ILE A 57 -8.86 -13.76 15.82
N SER A 58 -7.77 -14.06 15.11
CA SER A 58 -7.26 -15.43 15.02
C SER A 58 -6.48 -15.75 16.30
N ALA A 59 -6.87 -16.81 16.97
CA ALA A 59 -6.30 -17.22 18.25
C ALA A 59 -5.97 -18.72 18.21
N ARG A 60 -4.69 -19.06 18.40
CA ARG A 60 -4.22 -20.44 18.50
C ARG A 60 -3.36 -20.62 19.74
N ASN A 61 -3.85 -21.37 20.73
CA ASN A 61 -3.23 -21.46 22.06
C ASN A 61 -3.05 -20.10 22.76
N GLU A 62 -3.82 -19.08 22.38
CA GLU A 62 -3.72 -17.70 22.89
C GLU A 62 -4.64 -17.43 24.09
N PHE A 63 -4.88 -18.43 24.94
CA PHE A 63 -5.85 -18.35 26.04
C PHE A 63 -5.58 -17.16 26.96
N HIS A 64 -4.34 -17.00 27.42
CA HIS A 64 -3.99 -15.97 28.39
C HIS A 64 -4.05 -14.55 27.79
N ASN A 65 -3.74 -14.44 26.49
CA ASN A 65 -3.85 -13.18 25.77
C ASN A 65 -5.32 -12.81 25.52
N LEU A 66 -6.17 -13.77 25.17
CA LEU A 66 -7.61 -13.52 25.08
C LEU A 66 -8.19 -13.10 26.44
N GLU A 67 -7.79 -13.77 27.53
CA GLU A 67 -8.22 -13.42 28.88
C GLU A 67 -7.86 -11.97 29.25
N HIS A 68 -6.68 -11.48 28.84
CA HIS A 68 -6.24 -10.13 29.14
C HIS A 68 -6.76 -9.06 28.16
N PHE A 69 -6.76 -9.34 26.86
CA PHE A 69 -7.00 -8.34 25.82
C PHE A 69 -8.44 -8.30 25.30
N LEU A 70 -9.17 -9.43 25.30
CA LEU A 70 -10.55 -9.45 24.82
C LEU A 70 -11.46 -8.48 25.61
N PRO A 71 -11.36 -8.38 26.96
CA PRO A 71 -12.11 -7.39 27.71
C PRO A 71 -11.77 -5.94 27.32
N LEU A 72 -10.50 -5.67 27.00
CA LEU A 72 -10.04 -4.34 26.61
C LEU A 72 -10.56 -3.94 25.22
N ILE A 73 -10.67 -4.91 24.31
CA ILE A 73 -11.25 -4.70 22.96
C ILE A 73 -12.75 -4.43 23.09
N LEU A 74 -13.46 -5.19 23.92
CA LEU A 74 -14.90 -5.03 24.14
C LEU A 74 -15.27 -3.74 24.90
N ALA A 75 -14.32 -3.16 25.65
CA ALA A 75 -14.53 -1.92 26.41
C ALA A 75 -14.27 -0.64 25.57
N GLN A 76 -13.99 -0.76 24.28
CA GLN A 76 -13.78 0.38 23.40
C GLN A 76 -15.06 1.21 23.24
N ASP A 77 -14.92 2.54 23.26
CA ASP A 77 -16.01 3.49 23.00
C ASP A 77 -16.24 3.63 21.49
N TYR A 78 -16.77 2.57 20.88
CA TYR A 78 -17.19 2.51 19.47
C TYR A 78 -18.64 2.01 19.41
N PRO A 79 -19.53 2.66 18.65
CA PRO A 79 -20.97 2.49 18.82
C PRO A 79 -21.51 1.15 18.32
N ASP A 80 -20.94 0.59 17.25
CA ASP A 80 -21.40 -0.67 16.69
C ASP A 80 -20.21 -1.48 16.18
N PHE A 81 -19.87 -2.54 16.91
CA PHE A 81 -18.86 -3.49 16.45
C PHE A 81 -19.11 -4.88 17.01
N GLU A 82 -18.64 -5.87 16.26
CA GLU A 82 -18.61 -7.26 16.68
C GLU A 82 -17.16 -7.75 16.80
N VAL A 83 -16.94 -8.76 17.66
CA VAL A 83 -15.65 -9.43 17.78
C VAL A 83 -15.83 -10.91 17.45
N VAL A 84 -15.14 -11.39 16.42
CA VAL A 84 -15.16 -12.78 15.96
C VAL A 84 -13.84 -13.44 16.28
N VAL A 85 -13.83 -14.35 17.26
CA VAL A 85 -12.63 -15.12 17.61
C VAL A 85 -12.61 -16.42 16.80
N VAL A 86 -11.61 -16.56 15.93
CA VAL A 86 -11.37 -17.76 15.12
C VAL A 86 -10.32 -18.62 15.81
N ASN A 87 -10.68 -19.86 16.11
CA ASN A 87 -9.74 -20.87 16.59
C ASN A 87 -9.00 -21.49 15.39
N ASP A 88 -7.69 -21.25 15.29
CA ASP A 88 -6.81 -21.83 14.26
C ASP A 88 -6.05 -23.06 14.78
#